data_AF-A0A267FK25-F1
#
_entry.id   AF-A0A267FK25-F1
#
_cell.length_a   1.000
_cell.length_b   1.000
_cell.length_c   1.000
_cell.angle_alpha   90.00
_cell.angle_beta   90.00
_cell.angle_gamma   90.00
#
_symmetry.space_group_name_H-M   'P 1'
#
loop_
_entity.id
_entity.type
_entity.pdbx_description
1 polymer ?
#
loop_
_entity_poly.entity_id
_entity_poly.type
_entity_poly.pdbx_seq_one_letter_code
_entity_poly.pdbx_strand_id
1 'polypeptide(L)'
;LVINPHLKAKPQPDTAPWVTRLVQGDYAYYHYGSCGFHDSGWGCAYRSLQTIVSWLRRRGVIDAPVPKHEAIQRALVDLGDKPKSLIGSRQWLGAVELSYALKSLTGVAARLVHVSRVLTCLNRPVCCCIISKPSAAR
;
A
#
# COMPACT_ATOMS: atom_id res chain seq x y z
N LEU A 1 5.32 6.86 14.22
CA LEU A 1 4.24 6.36 13.33
C LEU A 1 2.99 6.16 14.17
N VAL A 2 1.81 6.48 13.63
CA VAL A 2 0.53 6.30 14.34
C VAL A 2 0.04 4.86 14.10
N ILE A 3 -0.45 4.20 15.15
CA ILE A 3 -1.05 2.85 15.07
C ILE A 3 -2.56 2.99 14.96
N ASN A 4 -3.17 2.22 14.04
CA ASN A 4 -4.61 2.16 13.81
C ASN A 4 -5.31 3.54 13.83
N PRO A 5 -4.89 4.50 12.99
CA PRO A 5 -5.46 5.84 12.99
C PRO A 5 -6.98 5.83 12.76
N HIS A 6 -7.52 4.80 12.10
CA HIS A 6 -8.96 4.64 11.86
C HIS A 6 -9.79 4.51 13.15
N LEU A 7 -9.20 4.07 14.26
CA LEU A 7 -9.91 3.97 15.55
C LEU A 7 -10.25 5.35 16.15
N LYS A 8 -9.57 6.41 15.70
CA LYS A 8 -9.86 7.79 16.10
C LYS A 8 -10.91 8.45 15.20
N ALA A 9 -11.39 7.76 14.17
CA ALA A 9 -12.45 8.28 13.31
C ALA A 9 -13.78 8.33 14.07
N LYS A 10 -14.61 9.34 13.76
CA LYS A 10 -15.96 9.42 14.33
C LYS A 10 -16.76 8.19 13.91
N PRO A 11 -17.49 7.55 14.84
CA PRO A 11 -18.35 6.42 14.49
C PRO A 11 -19.40 6.88 13.48
N GLN A 12 -19.69 6.02 12.50
CA GLN A 12 -20.78 6.26 11.58
C GLN A 12 -22.12 6.06 12.31
N PRO A 13 -23.18 6.79 11.93
CA PRO A 13 -24.50 6.61 12.54
C PRO A 13 -25.02 5.19 12.28
N ASP A 14 -25.57 4.57 13.32
CA ASP A 14 -26.04 3.17 13.33
C ASP A 14 -27.35 2.96 12.55
N THR A 15 -27.98 4.04 12.09
CA THR A 15 -29.29 4.05 11.41
C THR A 15 -29.22 3.86 9.90
N ALA A 16 -28.04 3.54 9.38
CA ALA A 16 -27.81 3.57 7.96
C ALA A 16 -27.98 2.21 7.26
N PRO A 17 -28.39 2.16 5.98
CA PRO A 17 -28.66 0.92 5.25
C PRO A 17 -27.39 0.15 4.82
N TRP A 18 -26.24 0.39 5.45
CA TRP A 18 -24.94 -0.18 5.05
C TRP A 18 -24.26 -0.97 6.16
N VAL A 19 -23.51 -1.99 5.75
CA VAL A 19 -22.69 -2.80 6.66
C VAL A 19 -21.26 -2.28 6.62
N THR A 20 -20.73 -1.89 7.79
CA THR A 20 -19.33 -1.47 7.92
C THR A 20 -18.44 -2.69 8.14
N ARG A 21 -17.34 -2.80 7.38
CA ARG A 21 -16.29 -3.80 7.60
C ARG A 21 -14.95 -3.08 7.74
N LEU A 22 -14.28 -3.31 8.86
CA LEU A 22 -12.97 -2.75 9.14
C LEU A 22 -11.89 -3.81 8.98
N VAL A 23 -10.65 -3.35 8.75
CA VAL A 23 -9.48 -4.23 8.79
C VAL A 23 -9.32 -4.82 10.19
N GLN A 24 -8.99 -6.10 10.28
CA GLN A 24 -8.74 -6.77 11.55
C GLN A 24 -7.26 -6.76 11.89
N GLY A 25 -6.92 -6.43 13.13
CA GLY A 25 -5.54 -6.37 13.63
C GLY A 25 -4.86 -5.03 13.38
N ASP A 26 -3.63 -4.93 13.89
CA ASP A 26 -2.93 -3.65 13.99
C ASP A 26 -2.06 -3.34 12.78
N TYR A 27 -2.00 -2.07 12.38
CA TYR A 27 -1.07 -1.58 11.37
C TYR A 27 -0.51 -0.21 11.75
N ALA A 28 0.70 0.08 11.28
CA ALA A 28 1.31 1.38 11.41
C ALA A 28 1.05 2.22 10.15
N TYR A 29 0.66 3.48 10.33
CA TYR A 29 0.41 4.41 9.24
C TYR A 29 1.71 5.00 8.71
N TYR A 30 2.13 4.57 7.52
CA TYR A 30 3.24 5.17 6.77
C TYR A 30 2.71 6.23 5.81
N HIS A 31 3.37 7.38 5.81
CA HIS A 31 3.00 8.55 5.00
C HIS A 31 4.25 9.26 4.48
N TYR A 32 4.07 10.26 3.62
CA TYR A 32 5.18 11.08 3.12
C TYR A 32 6.02 11.65 4.27
N GLY A 33 7.35 11.64 4.12
CA GLY A 33 8.25 12.10 5.18
C GLY A 33 8.41 11.15 6.35
N SER A 34 7.70 10.00 6.37
CA SER A 34 7.89 8.99 7.41
C SER A 34 9.36 8.53 7.43
N CYS A 35 9.92 8.47 8.64
CA CYS A 35 11.32 8.16 8.91
C CYS A 35 12.31 9.16 8.29
N GLY A 36 11.90 10.42 8.12
CA GLY A 36 12.78 11.49 7.59
C GLY A 36 13.08 11.41 6.10
N PHE A 37 12.42 10.51 5.36
CA PHE A 37 12.68 10.30 3.94
C PHE A 37 11.80 11.20 3.06
N HIS A 38 12.42 11.99 2.17
CA HIS A 38 11.72 12.94 1.31
C HIS A 38 11.18 12.28 0.04
N ASP A 39 9.91 11.86 0.10
CA ASP A 39 9.22 11.15 -0.98
C ASP A 39 7.93 11.82 -1.47
N SER A 40 7.78 13.12 -1.17
CA SER A 40 6.67 13.93 -1.63
C SER A 40 6.55 13.88 -3.16
N GLY A 41 5.35 13.58 -3.65
CA GLY A 41 5.02 13.56 -5.08
C GLY A 41 5.26 12.24 -5.81
N TRP A 42 5.97 11.27 -5.21
CA TRP A 42 6.26 9.99 -5.89
C TRP A 42 6.16 8.74 -5.00
N GLY A 43 6.24 8.93 -3.68
CA GLY A 43 6.35 7.84 -2.72
C GLY A 43 5.05 7.14 -2.30
N CYS A 44 3.87 7.59 -2.75
CA CYS A 44 2.59 7.12 -2.18
C CYS A 44 2.43 5.60 -2.23
N ALA A 45 2.77 4.98 -3.36
CA ALA A 45 2.69 3.53 -3.52
C ALA A 45 3.61 2.80 -2.53
N TYR A 46 4.84 3.29 -2.36
CA TYR A 46 5.79 2.74 -1.39
C TYR A 46 5.24 2.82 0.04
N ARG A 47 4.62 3.94 0.42
CA ARG A 47 4.02 4.13 1.76
C ARG A 47 2.79 3.23 1.97
N SER A 48 1.98 3.03 0.94
CA SER A 48 0.89 2.04 0.97
C SER A 48 1.43 0.63 1.19
N LEU A 49 2.50 0.23 0.48
CA LEU A 49 3.15 -1.07 0.69
C LEU A 49 3.71 -1.20 2.11
N GLN A 50 4.40 -0.17 2.62
CA GLN A 50 4.93 -0.17 3.98
C GLN A 50 3.85 -0.35 5.04
N THR A 51 2.69 0.27 4.85
CA THR A 51 1.51 0.10 5.71
C THR A 51 1.02 -1.35 5.69
N ILE A 52 0.88 -1.96 4.50
CA ILE A 52 0.49 -3.37 4.34
C ILE A 52 1.50 -4.32 5.00
N VAL A 53 2.80 -4.14 4.75
CA VAL A 53 3.84 -4.98 5.35
C VAL A 53 3.86 -4.83 6.87
N SER A 54 3.58 -3.63 7.39
CA SER A 54 3.47 -3.41 8.83
C SER A 54 2.32 -4.22 9.46
N TRP A 55 1.21 -4.37 8.75
CA TRP A 55 0.07 -5.19 9.18
C TRP A 55 0.45 -6.67 9.20
N LEU A 56 1.09 -7.18 8.13
CA LEU A 56 1.56 -8.56 8.06
C LEU A 56 2.51 -8.91 9.21
N ARG A 57 3.47 -8.01 9.49
CA ARG A 57 4.44 -8.18 10.57
C ARG A 57 3.77 -8.21 11.94
N ARG A 58 2.85 -7.28 12.21
CA ARG A 58 2.13 -7.21 13.51
C ARG A 58 1.19 -8.40 13.74
N ARG A 59 0.70 -9.01 12.66
CA ARG A 59 -0.08 -10.25 12.70
C ARG A 59 0.78 -11.51 12.89
N GLY A 60 2.10 -11.40 12.88
CA GLY A 60 3.01 -12.54 12.94
C GLY A 60 3.02 -13.38 11.66
N VAL A 61 2.58 -12.83 10.53
CA VAL A 61 2.63 -13.52 9.21
C VAL A 61 4.05 -13.52 8.65
N ILE A 62 4.83 -12.48 8.97
CA ILE A 62 6.22 -12.33 8.59
C ILE A 62 7.03 -11.79 9.77
N ASP A 63 8.31 -12.16 9.83
CA ASP A 63 9.26 -11.60 10.81
C ASP A 63 10.10 -10.45 10.23
N ALA A 64 10.16 -10.35 8.90
CA ALA A 64 10.95 -9.36 8.18
C ALA A 64 10.53 -7.92 8.54
N PRO A 65 11.48 -6.97 8.58
CA PRO A 65 11.17 -5.56 8.83
C PRO A 65 10.40 -4.95 7.65
N VAL A 66 9.73 -3.82 7.92
CA VAL A 66 9.07 -3.06 6.86
C VAL A 66 10.12 -2.49 5.89
N PRO A 67 10.02 -2.76 4.57
CA PRO A 67 11.06 -2.41 3.62
C PRO A 67 11.13 -0.89 3.37
N LYS A 68 12.34 -0.38 3.17
CA LYS A 68 12.59 0.98 2.67
C LYS A 68 12.33 1.06 1.15
N HIS A 69 12.21 2.26 0.59
CA HIS A 69 11.99 2.48 -0.84
C HIS A 69 12.99 1.74 -1.71
N GLU A 70 14.28 1.80 -1.36
CA GLU A 70 15.33 1.14 -2.13
C GLU A 70 15.19 -0.39 -2.15
N ALA A 71 14.75 -1.01 -1.06
CA ALA A 71 14.50 -2.45 -1.01
C ALA A 71 13.31 -2.85 -1.91
N ILE A 72 12.29 -1.99 -1.98
CA ILE A 72 11.15 -2.17 -2.88
C ILE A 72 11.59 -2.04 -4.34
N GLN A 73 12.40 -1.02 -4.67
CA GLN A 73 12.96 -0.83 -6.01
C GLN A 73 13.83 -2.00 -6.43
N ARG A 74 14.71 -2.46 -5.53
CA ARG A 74 15.61 -3.58 -5.76
C ARG A 74 14.85 -4.89 -5.96
N ALA A 75 13.81 -5.15 -5.19
CA ALA A 75 12.94 -6.30 -5.41
C ALA A 75 12.33 -6.33 -6.82
N LEU A 76 11.95 -5.18 -7.39
CA LEU A 76 11.43 -5.10 -8.76
C LEU A 76 12.52 -5.30 -9.82
N VAL A 77 13.73 -4.80 -9.57
CA VAL A 77 14.88 -5.00 -10.46
C VAL A 77 15.33 -6.45 -10.45
N ASP A 78 15.41 -7.07 -9.28
CA ASP A 78 15.84 -8.47 -9.12
C ASP A 78 14.84 -9.45 -9.77
N LEU A 79 13.56 -9.09 -9.81
CA LEU A 79 12.52 -9.82 -10.55
C LEU A 79 12.58 -9.61 -12.08
N GLY A 80 13.37 -8.65 -12.56
CA GLY A 80 13.41 -8.26 -13.98
C GLY A 80 12.22 -7.40 -14.45
N ASP A 81 11.35 -6.93 -13.54
CA ASP A 81 10.20 -6.09 -13.89
C ASP A 81 10.61 -4.66 -14.29
N LYS A 82 11.72 -4.16 -13.72
CA LYS A 82 12.21 -2.78 -13.92
C LYS A 82 13.72 -2.76 -14.17
N PRO A 83 14.23 -1.75 -14.92
CA PRO A 83 15.67 -1.60 -15.13
C PRO A 83 16.40 -1.20 -13.85
N LYS A 84 17.71 -1.48 -13.79
CA LYS A 84 18.59 -1.11 -12.66
C LYS A 84 18.56 0.38 -12.30
N SER A 85 18.24 1.25 -13.27
CA SER A 85 18.08 2.70 -13.07
C SER A 85 16.92 3.08 -12.14
N LEU A 86 16.03 2.14 -11.81
CA LEU A 86 14.98 2.37 -10.82
C LEU A 86 15.56 2.58 -9.40
N ILE A 87 16.65 1.89 -9.05
CA ILE A 87 17.22 1.94 -7.71
C ILE A 87 17.75 3.35 -7.44
N GLY A 88 17.31 3.96 -6.34
CA GLY A 88 17.64 5.34 -5.98
C GLY A 88 16.84 6.40 -6.75
N SER A 89 16.01 6.00 -7.71
CA SER A 89 15.15 6.93 -8.45
C SER A 89 13.98 7.42 -7.59
N ARG A 90 13.30 8.45 -8.09
CA ARG A 90 12.03 8.96 -7.56
C ARG A 90 10.83 8.50 -8.40
N GLN A 91 10.93 7.35 -9.06
CA GLN A 91 9.89 6.88 -9.94
C GLN A 91 8.67 6.37 -9.14
N TRP A 92 7.49 6.79 -9.58
CA TRP A 92 6.21 6.30 -9.07
C TRP A 92 5.96 4.84 -9.49
N LEU A 93 5.32 4.07 -8.60
CA LEU A 93 4.95 2.67 -8.84
C LEU A 93 3.42 2.52 -8.80
N GLY A 94 2.88 1.58 -9.57
CA GLY A 94 1.48 1.22 -9.56
C GLY A 94 1.17 0.01 -8.67
N ALA A 95 -0.10 -0.38 -8.64
CA ALA A 95 -0.58 -1.51 -7.86
C ALA A 95 0.00 -2.87 -8.33
N VAL A 96 0.30 -3.00 -9.64
CA VAL A 96 0.91 -4.21 -10.20
C VAL A 96 2.34 -4.36 -9.65
N GLU A 97 3.16 -3.32 -9.74
CA GLU A 97 4.52 -3.34 -9.19
C GLU A 97 4.51 -3.63 -7.69
N LEU A 98 3.59 -3.03 -6.92
CA LEU A 98 3.48 -3.36 -5.50
C LEU A 98 3.12 -4.82 -5.23
N SER A 99 2.31 -5.45 -6.09
CA SER A 99 1.96 -6.86 -5.93
C SER A 99 3.18 -7.77 -6.11
N TYR A 100 4.05 -7.45 -7.07
CA TYR A 100 5.31 -8.17 -7.31
C TYR A 100 6.29 -7.93 -6.17
N ALA A 101 6.48 -6.68 -5.76
CA ALA A 101 7.35 -6.34 -4.64
C ALA A 101 6.89 -6.97 -3.33
N LEU A 102 5.57 -6.99 -3.04
CA LEU A 102 5.02 -7.64 -1.86
C LEU A 102 5.35 -9.13 -1.88
N LYS A 103 5.08 -9.82 -3.00
CA LYS A 103 5.34 -11.26 -3.13
C LYS A 103 6.82 -11.59 -2.97
N SER A 104 7.69 -10.81 -3.59
CA SER A 104 9.16 -10.99 -3.51
C SER A 104 9.68 -10.77 -2.08
N LEU A 105 9.25 -9.70 -1.42
CA LEU A 105 9.79 -9.33 -0.09
C LEU A 105 9.19 -10.13 1.07
N THR A 106 7.97 -10.64 0.93
CA THR A 106 7.21 -11.22 2.05
C THR A 106 6.73 -12.65 1.80
N GLY A 107 6.82 -13.15 0.57
CA GLY A 107 6.20 -14.42 0.17
C GLY A 107 4.67 -14.38 0.04
N VAL A 108 4.01 -13.29 0.44
CA VAL A 108 2.55 -13.14 0.40
C VAL A 108 2.10 -12.63 -0.97
N ALA A 109 1.16 -13.35 -1.60
CA ALA A 109 0.56 -12.92 -2.86
C ALA A 109 -0.57 -11.90 -2.61
N ALA A 110 -0.62 -10.85 -3.42
CA ALA A 110 -1.76 -9.93 -3.46
C ALA A 110 -2.77 -10.37 -4.52
N ARG A 111 -4.06 -10.14 -4.25
CA ARG A 111 -5.11 -10.23 -5.27
C ARG A 111 -5.40 -8.84 -5.81
N LEU A 112 -5.12 -8.64 -7.10
CA LEU A 112 -5.47 -7.40 -7.80
C LEU A 112 -6.92 -7.43 -8.26
N VAL A 113 -7.62 -6.31 -8.06
CA VAL A 113 -8.99 -6.11 -8.54
C VAL A 113 -8.98 -4.91 -9.47
N HIS A 114 -9.14 -5.17 -10.76
CA HIS A 114 -9.28 -4.12 -11.75
C HIS A 114 -10.68 -3.54 -11.70
N VAL A 115 -10.77 -2.21 -11.70
CA VAL A 115 -12.03 -1.49 -11.76
C VAL A 115 -11.96 -0.53 -12.95
N SER A 116 -12.88 -0.70 -13.90
CA SER A 116 -12.89 0.06 -15.15
C SER A 116 -13.49 1.47 -15.00
N ARG A 117 -14.32 1.71 -13.97
CA ARG A 117 -14.95 3.01 -13.69
C ARG A 117 -15.10 3.20 -12.18
N VAL A 118 -14.83 4.40 -11.66
CA VAL A 118 -14.90 4.69 -10.21
C VAL A 118 -16.26 4.32 -9.58
N LEU A 119 -17.35 4.47 -10.35
CA LEU A 119 -18.72 4.17 -9.91
C LEU A 119 -19.00 2.67 -9.67
N THR A 120 -18.20 1.74 -10.18
CA THR A 120 -18.47 0.28 -10.05
C THR A 120 -17.90 -0.35 -8.78
N CYS A 121 -17.26 0.42 -7.90
CA CYS A 121 -16.66 -0.07 -6.65
C CYS A 121 -17.65 -0.50 -5.54
N LEU A 122 -18.97 -0.33 -5.73
CA LEU A 122 -19.95 -0.38 -4.63
C LEU A 122 -20.26 -1.77 -4.07
N ASN A 123 -19.81 -2.89 -4.67
CA ASN A 123 -20.32 -4.22 -4.32
C ASN A 123 -19.27 -5.35 -4.19
N ARG A 124 -18.01 -5.07 -3.83
CA ARG A 124 -17.00 -6.15 -3.67
C ARG A 124 -16.24 -6.11 -2.32
N PRO A 125 -16.21 -7.23 -1.56
CA PRO A 125 -15.46 -7.34 -0.32
C PRO A 125 -14.00 -7.67 -0.65
N VAL A 126 -13.17 -6.65 -0.85
CA VAL A 126 -11.73 -6.81 -1.07
C VAL A 126 -10.96 -5.64 -0.50
N CYS A 127 -9.83 -5.96 0.13
CA CYS A 127 -8.80 -4.98 0.44
C CYS A 127 -8.26 -4.41 -0.88
N CYS A 128 -8.79 -3.27 -1.30
CA CYS A 128 -8.49 -2.64 -2.57
C CYS A 128 -7.20 -1.84 -2.42
N CYS A 129 -6.12 -2.22 -3.12
CA CYS A 129 -5.00 -1.33 -3.34
C CYS A 129 -5.40 -0.33 -4.44
N ILE A 130 -6.13 0.72 -4.08
CA ILE A 130 -6.39 1.84 -5.00
C ILE A 130 -5.13 2.69 -5.03
N ILE A 131 -4.30 2.49 -6.05
CA ILE A 131 -3.17 3.37 -6.32
C ILE A 131 -3.39 3.96 -7.69
N SER A 132 -4.08 5.09 -7.71
CA SER A 132 -4.26 5.91 -8.89
C SER A 132 -2.97 6.69 -9.13
N LYS A 133 -2.47 6.70 -10.37
CA LYS A 133 -1.45 7.67 -10.76
C LYS A 133 -2.04 9.06 -10.54
N PRO A 134 -1.38 9.98 -9.81
CA PRO A 134 -1.84 11.35 -9.79
C PRO A 134 -1.91 11.81 -11.25
N SER A 135 -3.09 12.29 -11.67
CA SER A 135 -3.23 12.92 -12.97
C SER A 135 -2.21 14.04 -13.01
N ALA A 136 -1.27 13.99 -13.96
CA ALA A 136 -0.49 15.18 -14.28
C ALA A 136 -1.53 16.24 -14.63
N ALA A 137 -1.62 17.31 -13.83
CA ALA A 137 -2.34 18.50 -14.23
C ALA A 137 -1.74 18.91 -15.59
N ARG A 138 -2.57 18.88 -16.64
CA ARG A 138 -2.29 19.62 -17.87
C ARG A 138 -2.56 21.08 -17.60
#